data_AF-A0A7W9FWQ6-F1
#
_entry.id   AF-A0A7W9FWQ6-F1
#
_cell.length_a   1.000
_cell.length_b   1.000
_cell.length_c   1.000
_cell.angle_alpha   90.00
_cell.angle_beta   90.00
_cell.angle_gamma   90.00
#
_symmetry.space_group_name_H-M   'P 1'
#
loop_
_entity.id
_entity.type
_entity.pdbx_description
1 polymer ?
#
loop_
_entity_poly.entity_id
_entity_poly.type
_entity_poly.pdbx_seq_one_letter_code
_entity_poly.pdbx_strand_id
1 'polypeptide(L)'
;MSHDVRFAILTANPADKPKAFPDLEALARHIQRERGLQALELVEVEDLEIDGDTQNRRAVTVFALDAGNDRDRLIGHAYLDGQGMAVLQAALRRNRLVMADDMKDAA
;
A
#
# COMPACT_ATOMS: atom_id res chain seq x y z
N MET A 1 20.06 -3.63 17.86
CA MET A 1 18.68 -3.20 18.18
C MET A 1 17.86 -3.45 16.94
N SER A 2 16.97 -4.45 16.99
CA SER A 2 16.16 -4.88 15.84
C SER A 2 15.17 -3.77 15.51
N HIS A 3 15.30 -3.14 14.35
CA HIS A 3 14.23 -2.30 13.85
C HIS A 3 13.10 -3.25 13.44
N ASP A 4 12.18 -3.50 14.35
CA ASP A 4 10.90 -4.15 14.07
C ASP A 4 10.14 -3.27 13.07
N VAL A 5 10.38 -3.49 11.78
CA VAL A 5 9.68 -2.80 10.72
C VAL A 5 8.27 -3.39 10.67
N ARG A 6 7.36 -2.80 11.46
CA ARG A 6 5.96 -3.23 11.56
C ARG A 6 5.17 -2.88 10.31
N PHE A 7 5.36 -1.66 9.80
CA PHE A 7 4.69 -1.18 8.59
C PHE A 7 5.73 -0.79 7.56
N ALA A 8 5.70 -1.43 6.40
CA ALA A 8 6.58 -1.10 5.29
C ALA A 8 5.93 -1.36 3.95
N ILE A 9 6.50 -0.75 2.91
CA ILE A 9 6.22 -1.13 1.53
C ILE A 9 7.52 -1.45 0.81
N LEU A 10 7.52 -2.55 0.07
CA LEU A 10 8.58 -2.92 -0.88
C LEU A 10 8.06 -2.68 -2.29
N THR A 11 8.72 -1.83 -3.06
CA THR A 11 8.34 -1.56 -4.45
C THR A 11 8.71 -2.73 -5.36
N ALA A 12 8.24 -2.69 -6.61
CA ALA A 12 8.57 -3.71 -7.62
C ALA A 12 10.05 -3.76 -8.00
N ASN A 13 10.81 -2.70 -7.69
CA ASN A 13 12.21 -2.60 -8.06
C ASN A 13 13.08 -3.30 -7.01
N PRO A 14 13.81 -4.38 -7.37
CA PRO A 14 14.61 -5.14 -6.40
C PRO A 14 15.78 -4.35 -5.81
N ALA A 15 16.19 -3.23 -6.45
CA ALA A 15 17.23 -2.35 -5.90
C ALA A 15 16.70 -1.41 -4.80
N ASP A 16 15.38 -1.24 -4.69
CA ASP A 16 14.79 -0.36 -3.69
C ASP A 16 14.74 -1.06 -2.33
N LYS A 17 15.18 -0.33 -1.30
CA LYS A 17 15.04 -0.81 0.07
C LYS A 17 13.59 -0.68 0.53
N PRO A 18 13.07 -1.63 1.35
CA PRO A 18 11.76 -1.49 1.95
C PRO A 18 11.65 -0.14 2.68
N LYS A 19 10.61 0.62 2.36
CA LYS A 19 10.34 1.90 3.01
C LYS A 19 9.49 1.65 4.24
N ALA A 20 10.09 1.85 5.41
CA ALA A 20 9.40 1.73 6.69
C ALA A 20 8.54 2.97 6.98
N PHE A 21 7.41 2.75 7.65
CA PHE A 21 6.48 3.77 8.10
C PHE A 21 6.25 3.64 9.61
N PRO A 22 5.99 4.76 10.30
CA PRO A 22 5.75 4.76 11.74
C PRO A 22 4.44 4.06 12.13
N ASP A 23 3.43 4.11 11.25
CA ASP A 23 2.10 3.55 11.46
C ASP A 23 1.40 3.22 10.13
N LEU A 24 0.28 2.50 10.24
CA LEU A 24 -0.57 2.11 9.13
C LEU A 24 -1.13 3.31 8.34
N GLU A 25 -1.43 4.42 9.02
CA GLU A 25 -2.03 5.60 8.41
C GLU A 25 -1.00 6.30 7.50
N ALA A 26 0.26 6.39 7.93
CA ALA A 26 1.37 6.90 7.15
C ALA A 26 1.64 6.05 5.89
N LEU A 27 1.58 4.73 6.03
CA LEU A 27 1.65 3.79 4.90
C LEU A 27 0.47 3.99 3.93
N ALA A 28 -0.75 4.05 4.44
CA ALA A 28 -1.95 4.26 3.63
C ALA A 28 -1.89 5.60 2.87
N ARG A 29 -1.45 6.69 3.52
CA ARG A 29 -1.23 7.99 2.86
C ARG A 29 -0.20 7.92 1.74
N HIS A 30 0.87 7.15 1.94
CA HIS A 30 1.86 6.97 0.89
C HIS A 30 1.25 6.24 -0.31
N ILE A 31 0.57 5.12 -0.10
CA ILE A 31 -0.13 4.38 -1.17
C ILE A 31 -1.15 5.27 -1.89
N GLN A 32 -1.90 6.08 -1.15
CA GLN A 32 -2.85 7.05 -1.70
C GLN A 32 -2.17 8.08 -2.61
N ARG A 33 -1.00 8.59 -2.22
CA ARG A 33 -0.23 9.51 -3.07
C ARG A 33 0.29 8.82 -4.32
N GLU A 34 0.81 7.59 -4.20
CA GLU A 34 1.36 6.84 -5.33
C GLU A 34 0.29 6.48 -6.39
N ARG A 35 -0.92 6.10 -5.96
CA ARG A 35 -2.02 5.80 -6.89
C ARG A 35 -2.58 7.06 -7.57
N GLY A 36 -2.42 8.22 -6.94
CA GLY A 36 -3.12 9.44 -7.35
C GLY A 36 -4.64 9.24 -7.42
N LEU A 37 -5.20 9.29 -8.63
CA LEU A 37 -6.63 9.09 -8.89
C LEU A 37 -6.99 7.67 -9.33
N GLN A 38 -5.99 6.80 -9.56
CA GLN A 38 -6.22 5.45 -10.03
C GLN A 38 -6.96 4.62 -8.97
N ALA A 39 -7.80 3.69 -9.44
CA ALA A 39 -8.38 2.68 -8.56
C ALA A 39 -7.28 1.74 -8.04
N LEU A 40 -7.55 1.06 -6.92
CA LEU A 40 -6.61 0.10 -6.34
C LEU A 40 -7.20 -1.30 -6.36
N GLU A 41 -6.34 -2.26 -6.67
CA GLU A 41 -6.56 -3.67 -6.34
C GLU A 41 -5.60 -4.07 -5.22
N LEU A 42 -6.13 -4.78 -4.23
CA LEU A 42 -5.38 -5.31 -3.09
C LEU A 42 -5.43 -6.83 -3.16
N VAL A 43 -4.27 -7.47 -3.09
CA VAL A 43 -4.14 -8.93 -3.14
C VAL A 43 -3.40 -9.40 -1.90
N GLU A 44 -4.03 -10.25 -1.08
CA GLU A 44 -3.34 -10.87 0.05
C GLU A 44 -2.33 -11.91 -0.43
N VAL A 45 -1.14 -11.86 0.16
CA VAL A 45 -0.05 -12.80 -0.06
C VAL A 45 0.34 -13.36 1.30
N GLU A 46 0.16 -14.66 1.49
CA GLU A 46 0.45 -15.31 2.78
C GLU A 46 1.94 -15.65 2.92
N ASP A 47 2.62 -15.92 1.80
CA ASP A 47 4.00 -16.39 1.73
C ASP A 47 4.87 -15.47 0.87
N LEU A 48 5.02 -14.20 1.27
CA LEU A 48 5.90 -13.30 0.53
C LEU A 48 7.36 -13.51 0.97
N GLU A 49 8.20 -13.97 0.04
CA GLU A 49 9.64 -14.02 0.21
C GLU A 49 10.24 -12.62 -0.02
N ILE A 50 10.86 -12.06 1.03
CA ILE A 50 11.69 -10.85 0.89
C ILE A 50 13.13 -11.33 0.78
N ASP A 51 13.86 -10.84 -0.23
CA ASP A 51 15.29 -11.10 -0.33
C ASP A 51 16.02 -10.55 0.92
N GLY A 52 16.63 -11.45 1.69
CA GLY A 52 17.27 -11.14 2.97
C GLY A 52 16.41 -11.30 4.23
N ASP A 53 15.13 -11.69 4.11
CA ASP A 53 14.30 -12.12 5.24
C ASP A 53 14.11 -13.64 5.18
N THR A 54 14.35 -14.33 6.29
CA THR A 54 14.24 -15.79 6.38
C THR A 54 12.85 -16.25 6.78
N GLN A 55 11.90 -15.32 6.98
CA GLN A 55 10.53 -15.63 7.37
C GLN A 55 9.55 -15.27 6.25
N ASN A 56 8.73 -16.23 5.84
CA ASN A 56 7.54 -15.96 5.04
C ASN A 56 6.63 -15.02 5.82
N ARG A 57 6.37 -13.83 5.26
CA ARG A 57 5.50 -12.84 5.88
C ARG A 57 4.23 -12.67 5.08
N ARG A 58 3.12 -12.54 5.81
CA ARG A 58 1.86 -12.06 5.23
C ARG A 58 2.04 -10.61 4.79
N ALA A 59 1.69 -10.34 3.55
CA ALA A 59 1.75 -9.02 2.94
C ALA A 59 0.52 -8.78 2.07
N VAL A 60 0.32 -7.52 1.69
CA VAL A 60 -0.74 -7.14 0.76
C VAL A 60 -0.09 -6.47 -0.43
N THR A 61 -0.21 -7.09 -1.59
CA THR A 61 0.26 -6.50 -2.85
C THR A 61 -0.76 -5.47 -3.32
N VAL A 62 -0.27 -4.28 -3.66
CA VAL A 62 -1.09 -3.13 -4.03
C VAL A 62 -0.82 -2.77 -5.49
N PHE A 63 -1.85 -2.88 -6.32
CA PHE A 63 -1.81 -2.47 -7.72
C PHE A 63 -2.65 -1.22 -7.95
N ALA A 64 -2.16 -0.29 -8.74
CA ALA A 64 -2.96 0.74 -9.38
C ALA A 64 -3.61 0.16 -10.64
N LEU A 65 -4.89 0.45 -10.82
CA LEU A 65 -5.67 0.02 -11.98
C LEU A 65 -5.79 1.15 -13.01
N ASP A 66 -5.88 0.79 -14.28
CA ASP A 66 -6.23 1.72 -15.35
C ASP A 66 -7.75 1.97 -15.44
N ALA A 67 -8.18 2.70 -16.47
CA ALA A 67 -9.59 2.99 -16.73
C ALA A 67 -10.41 1.76 -17.14
N GLY A 68 -9.76 0.65 -17.53
CA GLY A 68 -10.37 -0.64 -17.86
C GLY A 68 -10.55 -1.56 -16.66
N ASN A 69 -10.11 -1.14 -15.46
CA ASN A 69 -9.94 -1.99 -14.27
C ASN A 69 -8.88 -3.09 -14.42
N ASP A 70 -7.96 -2.94 -15.38
CA ASP A 70 -6.82 -3.83 -15.52
C ASP A 70 -5.65 -3.35 -14.67
N ARG A 71 -4.79 -4.28 -14.25
CA ARG A 71 -3.58 -3.97 -13.46
C ARG A 71 -2.58 -3.22 -14.31
N ASP A 72 -2.51 -1.91 -14.10
CA ASP A 72 -1.62 -1.00 -14.81
C ASP A 72 -0.22 -1.00 -14.18
N ARG A 73 -0.14 -0.80 -12.87
CA ARG A 73 1.14 -0.59 -12.17
C ARG A 73 1.15 -1.19 -10.78
N LEU A 74 2.22 -1.90 -10.45
CA LEU A 74 2.50 -2.35 -9.08
C LEU A 74 3.01 -1.16 -8.24
N ILE A 75 2.28 -0.80 -7.18
CA ILE A 75 2.73 0.18 -6.19
C ILE A 75 3.73 -0.47 -5.22
N GLY A 76 3.44 -1.69 -4.77
CA GLY A 76 4.35 -2.49 -3.97
C GLY A 76 3.66 -3.50 -3.06
N HIS A 77 4.48 -4.20 -2.28
CA HIS A 77 4.06 -5.17 -1.28
C HIS A 77 4.09 -4.52 0.10
N ALA A 78 2.90 -4.36 0.70
CA ALA A 78 2.74 -3.74 2.00
C ALA A 78 2.81 -4.80 3.12
N TYR A 79 3.79 -4.64 4.01
CA TYR A 79 3.87 -5.36 5.28
C TYR A 79 3.06 -4.62 6.33
N LEU A 80 2.19 -5.37 7.00
CA LEU A 80 1.22 -4.82 7.95
C LEU A 80 1.35 -5.51 9.31
N ASP A 81 2.55 -5.91 9.73
CA ASP A 81 2.79 -6.56 11.03
C ASP A 81 1.91 -7.79 11.28
N GLY A 82 1.71 -8.62 10.24
CA GLY A 82 0.82 -9.79 10.29
C GLY A 82 -0.69 -9.48 10.15
N GLN A 83 -1.07 -8.20 10.03
CA GLN A 83 -2.44 -7.80 9.74
C GLN A 83 -2.82 -8.09 8.28
N GLY A 84 -4.11 -8.34 8.05
CA GLY A 84 -4.63 -8.65 6.71
C GLY A 84 -5.06 -7.42 5.89
N MET A 85 -5.45 -7.67 4.65
CA MET A 85 -5.94 -6.67 3.69
C MET A 85 -7.07 -5.80 4.23
N ALA A 86 -7.98 -6.36 5.04
CA ALA A 86 -9.10 -5.61 5.60
C ALA A 86 -8.65 -4.37 6.40
N VAL A 87 -7.54 -4.48 7.11
CA VAL A 87 -6.98 -3.40 7.92
C VAL A 87 -6.40 -2.29 7.03
N LEU A 88 -5.64 -2.67 5.99
CA LEU A 88 -5.14 -1.71 5.00
C LEU A 88 -6.28 -1.04 4.23
N GLN A 89 -7.31 -1.81 3.84
CA GLN A 89 -8.46 -1.26 3.13
C GLN A 89 -9.20 -0.21 3.98
N ALA A 90 -9.37 -0.46 5.28
CA ALA A 90 -9.96 0.51 6.20
C ALA A 90 -9.13 1.80 6.30
N ALA A 91 -7.80 1.68 6.44
CA ALA A 91 -6.91 2.83 6.50
C ALA A 91 -6.88 3.62 5.18
N LEU A 92 -6.88 2.94 4.03
CA LEU A 92 -6.97 3.57 2.71
C LEU A 92 -8.27 4.35 2.55
N ARG A 93 -9.41 3.83 3.00
CA ARG A 93 -10.70 4.55 2.96
C ARG A 93 -10.66 5.83 3.79
N ARG A 94 -10.02 5.81 4.96
CA ARG A 94 -9.88 6.98 5.84
C ARG A 94 -8.95 8.06 5.28
N ASN A 95 -7.92 7.67 4.52
CA ASN A 95 -6.94 8.56 3.93
C ASN A 95 -7.19 8.82 2.44
N ARG A 96 -8.43 8.62 1.96
CA ARG A 96 -8.75 8.82 0.55
C ARG A 96 -8.41 10.25 0.16
N LEU A 97 -7.51 10.40 -0.81
CA LEU A 97 -7.31 11.68 -1.49
C LEU A 97 -8.59 11.98 -2.28
N VAL A 98 -9.45 12.80 -1.69
CA VAL A 98 -10.55 13.43 -2.41
C VAL A 98 -9.93 14.63 -3.12
N MET A 99 -10.02 14.66 -4.45
CA MET A 99 -9.70 15.90 -5.16
C MET A 99 -10.65 16.98 -4.66
N ALA A 100 -10.10 18.13 -4.28
CA ALA A 100 -10.85 19.32 -3.89
C ALA A 100 -11.55 19.97 -5.11
N ASP A 101 -12.26 19.17 -5.90
CA ASP A 101 -13.10 19.62 -7.02
C ASP A 101 -14.61 19.49 -6.68
N ASP A 102 -14.96 18.72 -5.62
CA ASP A 102 -16.33 18.65 -5.06
C ASP A 102 -16.72 19.83 -4.15
N MET A 103 -15.84 20.84 -4.01
CA MET A 103 -16.10 22.04 -3.21
C MET A 103 -16.06 23.29 -4.11
N LYS A 104 -16.78 23.25 -5.23
CA LYS A 104 -17.02 24.45 -6.06
C LYS A 104 -18.43 24.64 -6.63
N ASP A 105 -19.37 23.75 -6.33
CA ASP A 105 -20.78 23.87 -6.79
C ASP A 105 -21.79 24.08 -5.64
N ALA A 106 -21.40 24.87 -4.64
CA ALA A 106 -22.32 25.37 -3.62
C ALA A 106 -21.98 26.84 -3.29
N ALA A 107 -22.23 27.74 -4.23
CA ALA A 107 -22.26 29.18 -4.00
C ALA A 107 -23.37 29.83 -4.83
#